data_AF-A0A486VWG3-F1
#
_entry.id   AF-A0A486VWG3-F1
#
_cell.length_a   1.000
_cell.length_b   1.000
_cell.length_c   1.000
_cell.angle_alpha   90.00
_cell.angle_beta   90.00
_cell.angle_gamma   90.00
#
_symmetry.space_group_name_H-M   'P 1'
#
loop_
_entity.id
_entity.type
_entity.pdbx_description
1 polymer ?
#
loop_
_entity_poly.entity_id
_entity_poly.type
_entity_poly.pdbx_seq_one_letter_code
_entity_poly.pdbx_strand_id
1 'polypeptide(L)'
;MVSLDEMVNLLKLNNTQARTANYEQILRILNDCLQGSAENIGFILGGTPEFLFDPRKGLYSYEALQSRLAENRFAQKAGVIDYSSPTLHLASLTPEELYILLRNLRHVYAGGDPENYLVPDEALTGFLHHCSKTIGDAYFRTPRNTIKGFLDMLAVLEQNRTMNWQTLIEGVAIEEDRPSDMDDTTTEESDDDDGLANFKL
;
A
#
# COMPACT_ATOMS: atom_id res chain seq x y z
N MET A 1 -1.08 9.22 -18.55
CA MET A 1 -0.60 8.23 -17.55
C MET A 1 -1.79 7.38 -17.16
N VAL A 2 -1.63 6.05 -17.21
CA VAL A 2 -2.65 5.07 -16.82
C VAL A 2 -2.13 4.39 -15.56
N SER A 3 -2.95 4.39 -14.51
CA SER A 3 -2.63 3.72 -13.25
C SER A 3 -3.58 2.55 -13.05
N LEU A 4 -3.01 1.37 -12.81
CA LEU A 4 -3.72 0.15 -12.47
C LEU A 4 -3.36 -0.17 -11.03
N ASP A 5 -4.33 -0.14 -10.13
CA ASP A 5 -4.11 -0.44 -8.71
C ASP A 5 -4.73 -1.81 -8.37
N GLU A 6 -4.39 -2.33 -7.19
CA GLU A 6 -4.87 -3.63 -6.69
C GLU A 6 -4.62 -4.81 -7.64
N MET A 7 -3.47 -4.81 -8.33
CA MET A 7 -3.12 -5.86 -9.29
C MET A 7 -3.02 -7.26 -8.67
N VAL A 8 -2.93 -7.34 -7.34
CA VAL A 8 -3.07 -8.58 -6.55
C VAL A 8 -4.38 -9.33 -6.85
N ASN A 9 -5.44 -8.64 -7.28
CA ASN A 9 -6.69 -9.27 -7.68
C ASN A 9 -6.52 -10.26 -8.85
N LEU A 10 -5.47 -10.14 -9.68
CA LEU A 10 -5.17 -11.14 -10.71
C LEU A 10 -4.78 -12.51 -10.11
N LEU A 11 -4.27 -12.56 -8.88
CA LEU A 11 -4.00 -13.82 -8.17
C LEU A 11 -5.28 -14.56 -7.77
N LYS A 12 -6.37 -13.81 -7.55
CA LYS A 12 -7.68 -14.34 -7.15
C LYS A 12 -8.39 -15.05 -8.31
N LEU A 13 -7.94 -14.85 -9.56
CA LEU A 13 -8.46 -15.57 -10.72
C LEU A 13 -8.13 -17.06 -10.62
N ASN A 14 -9.14 -17.88 -10.33
CA ASN A 14 -9.03 -19.34 -10.30
C ASN A 14 -8.74 -19.93 -11.69
N ASN A 15 -9.30 -19.34 -12.74
CA ASN A 15 -9.09 -19.78 -14.11
C ASN A 15 -7.67 -19.42 -14.59
N THR A 16 -6.85 -20.46 -14.80
CA THR A 16 -5.46 -20.31 -15.28
C THR A 16 -5.37 -19.70 -16.67
N GLN A 17 -6.30 -20.02 -17.58
CA GLN A 17 -6.28 -19.44 -18.94
C GLN A 17 -6.52 -17.93 -18.90
N ALA A 18 -7.48 -17.48 -18.11
CA ALA A 18 -7.76 -16.06 -17.92
C ALA A 18 -6.56 -15.33 -17.29
N ARG A 19 -5.94 -15.91 -16.26
CA ARG A 19 -4.76 -15.34 -15.61
C ARG A 19 -3.57 -15.23 -16.58
N THR A 20 -3.28 -16.26 -17.35
CA THR A 20 -2.22 -16.24 -18.38
C THR A 20 -2.49 -15.17 -19.44
N ALA A 21 -3.72 -15.05 -19.93
CA ALA A 21 -4.08 -14.02 -20.92
C ALA A 21 -3.84 -12.59 -20.38
N ASN A 22 -4.15 -12.34 -19.10
CA ASN A 22 -3.83 -11.07 -18.45
C ASN A 22 -2.31 -10.82 -18.36
N TYR A 23 -1.51 -11.85 -18.07
CA TYR A 23 -0.05 -11.74 -18.00
C TYR A 23 0.57 -11.46 -19.38
N GLU A 24 0.01 -12.04 -20.44
CA GLU A 24 0.39 -11.72 -21.81
C GLU A 24 0.08 -10.26 -22.17
N GLN A 25 -1.06 -9.70 -21.71
CA GLN A 25 -1.35 -8.28 -21.92
C GLN A 25 -0.38 -7.37 -21.15
N ILE A 26 -0.06 -7.70 -19.90
CA ILE A 26 0.95 -6.95 -19.12
C ILE A 26 2.31 -7.00 -19.81
N LEU A 27 2.72 -8.18 -20.30
CA LEU A 27 3.97 -8.34 -21.03
C LEU A 27 3.97 -7.51 -22.32
N ARG A 28 2.85 -7.47 -23.04
CA ARG A 28 2.70 -6.66 -24.25
C ARG A 28 2.85 -5.17 -23.94
N ILE A 29 2.16 -4.68 -22.92
CA ILE A 29 2.28 -3.28 -22.45
C ILE A 29 3.74 -2.96 -22.10
N LEU A 30 4.40 -3.83 -21.33
CA LEU A 30 5.79 -3.65 -20.93
C LEU A 30 6.72 -3.60 -22.15
N ASN A 31 6.54 -4.50 -23.12
CA ASN A 31 7.34 -4.53 -24.34
C ASN A 31 7.12 -3.28 -25.19
N ASP A 32 5.88 -2.84 -25.38
CA ASP A 32 5.56 -1.65 -26.16
C ASP A 32 6.17 -0.38 -25.53
N CYS A 33 6.19 -0.30 -24.20
CA CYS A 33 6.87 0.76 -23.46
C CYS A 33 8.40 0.72 -23.65
N LEU A 34 9.01 -0.46 -23.51
CA LEU A 34 10.47 -0.61 -23.63
C LEU A 34 10.98 -0.42 -25.07
N GLN A 35 10.16 -0.78 -26.07
CA GLN A 35 10.51 -0.66 -27.50
C GLN A 35 10.20 0.73 -28.06
N GLY A 36 9.51 1.59 -27.31
CA GLY A 36 9.17 2.95 -27.70
C GLY A 36 7.98 3.07 -28.66
N SER A 37 7.18 2.01 -28.84
CA SER A 37 5.94 2.07 -29.64
C SER A 37 4.79 2.75 -28.88
N ALA A 38 4.86 2.76 -27.55
CA ALA A 38 3.90 3.41 -26.65
C ALA A 38 4.27 4.88 -26.36
N GLU A 39 4.39 5.71 -27.41
CA GLU A 39 4.73 7.13 -27.23
C GLU A 39 3.64 7.92 -26.47
N ASN A 40 4.06 8.84 -25.61
CA ASN A 40 3.18 9.75 -24.84
C ASN A 40 2.23 9.07 -23.84
N ILE A 41 2.37 7.77 -23.59
CA ILE A 41 1.64 7.03 -22.56
C ILE A 41 2.61 6.39 -21.57
N GLY A 42 2.20 6.34 -20.31
CA GLY A 42 2.96 5.69 -19.26
C GLY A 42 2.00 4.90 -18.38
N PHE A 43 2.44 3.72 -17.95
CA PHE A 43 1.67 2.79 -17.14
C PHE A 43 2.32 2.64 -15.76
N ILE A 44 1.51 2.68 -14.71
CA ILE A 44 1.91 2.37 -13.34
C ILE A 44 1.02 1.23 -12.86
N LEU A 45 1.63 0.17 -12.37
CA LEU A 45 0.93 -1.01 -11.84
C LEU A 45 1.26 -1.10 -10.34
N GLY A 46 0.23 -0.94 -9.51
CA GLY A 46 0.28 -1.07 -8.06
C GLY A 46 -0.28 -2.43 -7.62
N GLY A 47 0.41 -3.09 -6.71
CA GLY A 47 -0.03 -4.37 -6.15
C GLY A 47 0.83 -4.78 -4.96
N THR A 48 0.38 -5.81 -4.25
CA THR A 48 1.13 -6.35 -3.11
C THR A 48 2.38 -7.11 -3.58
N PRO A 49 3.39 -7.35 -2.72
CA PRO A 49 4.57 -8.12 -3.10
C PRO A 49 4.24 -9.50 -3.69
N GLU A 50 3.18 -10.16 -3.23
CA GLU A 50 2.72 -11.47 -3.70
C GLU A 50 2.35 -11.43 -5.19
N PHE A 51 1.75 -10.33 -5.66
CA PHE A 51 1.44 -10.14 -7.08
C PHE A 51 2.68 -10.28 -7.96
N LEU A 52 3.82 -9.77 -7.49
CA LEU A 52 5.08 -9.84 -8.23
C LEU A 52 5.79 -11.18 -8.00
N PHE A 53 6.02 -11.53 -6.73
CA PHE A 53 6.98 -12.56 -6.31
C PHE A 53 6.42 -13.96 -6.14
N ASP A 54 5.10 -14.16 -6.09
CA ASP A 54 4.54 -15.50 -5.93
C ASP A 54 4.96 -16.40 -7.11
N PRO A 55 5.66 -17.52 -6.87
CA PRO A 55 6.25 -18.34 -7.93
C PRO A 55 5.23 -19.18 -8.70
N ARG A 56 4.00 -19.32 -8.19
CA ARG A 56 2.94 -20.15 -8.78
C ARG A 56 1.89 -19.33 -9.49
N LYS A 57 1.53 -18.20 -8.91
CA LYS A 57 0.44 -17.35 -9.37
C LYS A 57 0.89 -15.93 -9.70
N GLY A 58 1.97 -15.39 -9.13
CA GLY A 58 2.43 -14.02 -9.38
C GLY A 58 3.05 -13.83 -10.77
N LEU A 59 3.44 -12.60 -11.12
CA LEU A 59 4.07 -12.30 -12.41
C LEU A 59 5.37 -13.09 -12.63
N TYR A 60 6.08 -13.43 -11.55
CA TYR A 60 7.29 -14.26 -11.62
C TYR A 60 7.01 -15.72 -12.01
N SER A 61 5.76 -16.19 -11.92
CA SER A 61 5.38 -17.49 -12.46
C SER A 61 5.42 -17.55 -13.99
N TYR A 62 5.44 -16.40 -14.66
CA TYR A 62 5.54 -16.28 -16.11
C TYR A 62 6.95 -15.83 -16.51
N GLU A 63 7.76 -16.75 -17.05
CA GLU A 63 9.20 -16.58 -17.28
C GLU A 63 9.57 -15.30 -18.07
N ALA A 64 8.77 -14.96 -19.10
CA ALA A 64 9.02 -13.79 -19.92
C ALA A 64 8.80 -12.45 -19.17
N LEU A 65 7.93 -12.44 -18.16
CA LEU A 65 7.75 -11.30 -17.26
C LEU A 65 8.83 -11.29 -16.18
N GLN A 66 9.10 -12.46 -15.56
CA GLN A 66 10.15 -12.60 -14.56
C GLN A 66 11.49 -12.03 -15.04
N SER A 67 11.91 -12.41 -16.25
CA SER A 67 13.18 -11.95 -16.83
C SER A 67 13.27 -10.43 -17.02
N ARG A 68 12.14 -9.74 -17.26
CA ARG A 68 12.10 -8.28 -17.47
C ARG A 68 11.91 -7.50 -16.18
N LEU A 69 11.24 -8.09 -15.20
CA LEU A 69 10.90 -7.46 -13.92
C LEU A 69 11.93 -7.76 -12.81
N ALA A 70 12.88 -8.66 -13.09
CA ALA A 70 13.90 -9.08 -12.15
C ALA A 70 14.70 -7.90 -11.60
N GLU A 71 14.91 -7.92 -10.29
CA GLU A 71 15.67 -6.89 -9.58
C GLU A 71 17.15 -6.87 -9.97
N ASN A 72 17.74 -5.68 -9.86
CA ASN A 72 19.17 -5.50 -10.06
C ASN A 72 19.97 -6.16 -8.91
N ARG A 73 20.70 -7.24 -9.25
CA ARG A 73 21.51 -8.01 -8.29
C ARG A 73 22.59 -7.20 -7.59
N PHE A 74 23.13 -6.15 -8.22
CA PHE A 74 24.13 -5.29 -7.59
C PHE A 74 23.47 -4.35 -6.57
N ALA A 75 22.33 -3.77 -6.93
CA ALA A 75 21.56 -2.92 -6.02
C ALA A 75 21.10 -3.71 -4.78
N GLN A 76 20.59 -4.92 -4.99
CA GLN A 76 20.18 -5.84 -3.93
C GLN A 76 21.35 -6.17 -2.98
N LYS A 77 22.54 -6.49 -3.51
CA LYS A 77 23.73 -6.78 -2.69
C LYS A 77 24.27 -5.57 -1.93
N ALA A 78 24.17 -4.39 -2.53
CA ALA A 78 24.62 -3.14 -1.90
C ALA A 78 23.60 -2.58 -0.89
N GLY A 79 22.38 -3.13 -0.84
CA GLY A 79 21.31 -2.62 0.03
C GLY A 79 20.81 -1.25 -0.40
N VAL A 80 20.82 -0.95 -1.70
CA VAL A 80 20.37 0.33 -2.27
C VAL A 80 19.17 0.13 -3.19
N ILE A 81 18.34 1.16 -3.32
CA ILE A 81 17.16 1.16 -4.20
C ILE A 81 17.60 1.57 -5.61
N ASP A 82 17.30 0.73 -6.60
CA ASP A 82 17.50 1.03 -8.01
C ASP A 82 16.25 1.69 -8.60
N TYR A 83 16.20 3.02 -8.58
CA TYR A 83 15.09 3.80 -9.14
C TYR A 83 14.96 3.72 -10.67
N SER A 84 15.92 3.09 -11.36
CA SER A 84 15.84 2.86 -12.81
C SER A 84 15.21 1.51 -13.17
N SER A 85 14.97 0.66 -12.16
CA SER A 85 14.30 -0.63 -12.32
C SER A 85 12.84 -0.46 -12.78
N PRO A 86 12.30 -1.38 -13.62
CA PRO A 86 10.88 -1.40 -13.96
C PRO A 86 9.98 -1.78 -12.78
N THR A 87 10.57 -2.31 -11.70
CA THR A 87 9.89 -2.62 -10.44
C THR A 87 10.46 -1.75 -9.32
N LEU A 88 9.58 -1.15 -8.52
CA LEU A 88 9.96 -0.36 -7.36
C LEU A 88 9.27 -0.92 -6.12
N HIS A 89 10.05 -1.42 -5.17
CA HIS A 89 9.53 -1.89 -3.89
C HIS A 89 9.35 -0.72 -2.92
N LEU A 90 8.14 -0.56 -2.38
CA LEU A 90 7.83 0.45 -1.38
C LEU A 90 8.04 -0.14 0.02
N ALA A 91 9.01 0.38 0.74
CA ALA A 91 9.23 0.01 2.14
C ALA A 91 8.13 0.58 3.03
N SER A 92 7.75 -0.16 4.08
CA SER A 92 6.95 0.39 5.18
C SER A 92 7.71 1.51 5.89
N LEU A 93 6.95 2.42 6.52
CA LEU A 93 7.53 3.49 7.32
C LEU A 93 8.29 2.91 8.53
N THR A 94 9.36 3.56 8.94
CA THR A 94 9.95 3.31 10.27
C THR A 94 9.13 4.02 11.36
N PRO A 95 9.28 3.63 12.65
CA PRO A 95 8.72 4.36 13.77
C PRO A 95 9.06 5.85 13.77
N GLU A 96 10.29 6.20 13.40
CA GLU A 96 10.78 7.57 13.31
C GLU A 96 10.12 8.34 12.16
N GLU A 97 9.99 7.71 10.99
CA GLU A 97 9.29 8.30 9.85
C GLU A 97 7.80 8.51 10.16
N LEU A 98 7.18 7.59 10.89
CA LEU A 98 5.79 7.74 11.32
C LEU A 98 5.64 8.87 12.35
N TYR A 99 6.58 9.05 13.27
CA TYR A 99 6.60 10.21 14.17
C TYR A 99 6.67 11.53 13.38
N ILE A 100 7.55 11.61 12.38
CA ILE A 100 7.64 12.77 11.49
C ILE A 100 6.33 12.98 10.74
N LEU A 101 5.67 11.91 10.28
CA LEU A 101 4.36 11.97 9.65
C LEU A 101 3.31 12.56 10.60
N LEU A 102 3.21 12.08 11.84
CA LEU A 102 2.27 12.63 12.83
C LEU A 102 2.53 14.11 13.12
N ARG A 103 3.81 14.52 13.19
CA ARG A 103 4.20 15.92 13.33
C ARG A 103 3.71 16.77 12.16
N ASN A 104 3.90 16.29 10.94
CA ASN A 104 3.44 16.98 9.73
C ASN A 104 1.92 17.02 9.66
N LEU A 105 1.23 15.93 10.03
CA LEU A 105 -0.23 15.88 10.09
C LEU A 105 -0.78 16.87 11.11
N ARG A 106 -0.22 16.94 12.32
CA ARG A 106 -0.60 17.96 13.32
C ARG A 106 -0.42 19.38 12.75
N HIS A 107 0.69 19.63 12.05
CA HIS A 107 0.96 20.93 11.46
C HIS A 107 -0.05 21.32 10.37
N VAL A 108 -0.37 20.37 9.48
CA VAL A 108 -1.41 20.55 8.46
C VAL A 108 -2.77 20.78 9.11
N TYR A 109 -3.11 20.01 10.14
CA TYR A 109 -4.36 20.15 10.90
C TYR A 109 -4.50 21.56 11.49
N ALA A 110 -3.41 22.13 11.98
CA ALA A 110 -3.35 23.48 12.54
C ALA A 110 -3.30 24.60 11.47
N GLY A 111 -3.52 24.28 10.19
CA GLY A 111 -3.47 25.24 9.09
C GLY A 111 -2.07 25.84 8.85
N GLY A 112 -1.01 25.17 9.32
CA GLY A 112 0.37 25.66 9.24
C GLY A 112 0.78 26.62 10.35
N ASP A 113 -0.08 26.88 11.33
CA ASP A 113 0.23 27.77 12.46
C ASP A 113 0.51 26.95 13.75
N PRO A 114 1.75 26.97 14.28
CA PRO A 114 2.10 26.29 15.52
C PRO A 114 1.27 26.69 16.74
N GLU A 115 0.75 27.92 16.78
CA GLU A 115 -0.08 28.38 17.91
C GLU A 115 -1.45 27.67 17.97
N ASN A 116 -1.87 27.05 16.85
CA ASN A 116 -3.12 26.29 16.76
C ASN A 116 -2.93 24.79 17.03
N TYR A 117 -1.76 24.36 17.52
CA TYR A 117 -1.54 22.95 17.86
C TYR A 117 -2.44 22.52 19.02
N LEU A 118 -3.29 21.53 18.76
CA LEU A 118 -4.18 20.95 19.76
C LEU A 118 -3.45 20.06 20.77
N VAL A 119 -2.27 19.54 20.41
CA VAL A 119 -1.48 18.64 21.25
C VAL A 119 0.02 18.93 21.14
N PRO A 120 0.78 18.76 22.24
CA PRO A 120 2.23 18.95 22.23
C PRO A 120 2.96 17.69 21.70
N ASP A 121 4.28 17.75 21.57
CA ASP A 121 5.08 16.66 21.00
C ASP A 121 5.00 15.36 21.81
N GLU A 122 4.78 15.46 23.13
CA GLU A 122 4.61 14.32 24.02
C GLU A 122 3.37 13.49 23.68
N ALA A 123 2.34 14.12 23.08
CA ALA A 123 1.15 13.40 22.65
C ALA A 123 1.41 12.51 21.45
N LEU A 124 2.32 12.90 20.55
CA LEU A 124 2.71 12.09 19.39
C LEU A 124 3.43 10.82 19.86
N THR A 125 4.38 10.99 20.77
CA THR A 125 5.11 9.86 21.38
C THR A 125 4.18 8.97 22.20
N GLY A 126 3.29 9.57 23.00
CA GLY A 126 2.29 8.83 23.78
C GLY A 126 1.34 8.03 22.90
N PHE A 127 0.91 8.60 21.78
CA PHE A 127 0.02 7.94 20.82
C PHE A 127 0.72 6.76 20.14
N LEU A 128 1.96 6.96 19.65
CA LEU A 128 2.75 5.86 19.06
C LEU A 128 3.05 4.74 20.05
N HIS A 129 3.32 5.06 21.31
CA HIS A 129 3.52 4.07 22.36
C HIS A 129 2.24 3.25 22.62
N HIS A 130 1.08 3.90 22.61
CA HIS A 130 -0.21 3.22 22.68
C HIS A 130 -0.43 2.30 21.48
N CYS A 131 -0.16 2.78 20.25
CA CYS A 131 -0.26 1.96 19.04
C CYS A 131 0.65 0.72 19.12
N SER A 132 1.91 0.91 19.54
CA SER A 132 2.87 -0.18 19.71
C SER A 132 2.40 -1.22 20.73
N LYS A 133 1.78 -0.80 21.83
CA LYS A 133 1.21 -1.72 22.84
C LYS A 133 -0.03 -2.46 22.34
N THR A 134 -0.87 -1.80 21.55
CA THR A 134 -2.17 -2.33 21.12
C THR A 134 -2.03 -3.27 19.91
N ILE A 135 -1.24 -2.88 18.90
CA ILE A 135 -1.12 -3.59 17.62
C ILE A 135 0.33 -3.98 17.24
N GLY A 136 1.28 -3.89 18.16
CA GLY A 136 2.65 -4.36 17.93
C GLY A 136 3.35 -3.61 16.79
N ASP A 137 4.04 -4.30 15.89
CA ASP A 137 4.71 -3.66 14.74
C ASP A 137 3.75 -3.23 13.61
N ALA A 138 2.47 -3.60 13.68
CA ALA A 138 1.52 -3.30 12.62
C ALA A 138 1.31 -1.79 12.43
N TYR A 139 1.48 -0.98 13.49
CA TYR A 139 1.18 0.46 13.43
C TYR A 139 2.03 1.24 12.42
N PHE A 140 3.23 0.76 12.10
CA PHE A 140 4.12 1.36 11.09
C PHE A 140 4.15 0.59 9.76
N ARG A 141 3.76 -0.69 9.78
CA ARG A 141 3.67 -1.51 8.56
C ARG A 141 2.47 -1.15 7.71
N THR A 142 1.31 -0.95 8.33
CA THR A 142 0.05 -0.59 7.69
C THR A 142 -0.52 0.66 8.40
N PRO A 143 0.09 1.84 8.16
CA PRO A 143 -0.13 3.02 9.00
C PRO A 143 -1.49 3.70 8.81
N ARG A 144 -2.35 3.21 7.90
CA ARG A 144 -3.64 3.84 7.57
C ARG A 144 -4.52 4.00 8.80
N ASN A 145 -4.73 2.93 9.58
CA ASN A 145 -5.55 2.98 10.78
C ASN A 145 -4.92 3.82 11.89
N THR A 146 -3.58 3.79 12.01
CA THR A 146 -2.82 4.64 12.95
C THR A 146 -3.01 6.13 12.63
N ILE A 147 -2.88 6.51 11.36
CA ILE A 147 -3.08 7.88 10.87
C ILE A 147 -4.53 8.32 11.11
N LYS A 148 -5.50 7.47 10.76
CA LYS A 148 -6.91 7.74 10.97
C LYS A 148 -7.22 7.95 12.45
N GLY A 149 -6.77 7.06 13.33
CA GLY A 149 -6.98 7.17 14.78
C GLY A 149 -6.38 8.45 15.36
N PHE A 150 -5.23 8.89 14.87
CA PHE A 150 -4.63 10.15 15.29
C PHE A 150 -5.46 11.37 14.85
N LEU A 151 -5.92 11.40 13.60
CA LEU A 151 -6.77 12.49 13.09
C LEU A 151 -8.13 12.53 13.78
N ASP A 152 -8.72 11.38 14.07
CA ASP A 152 -9.97 11.27 14.83
C ASP A 152 -9.80 11.84 16.25
N MET A 153 -8.66 11.54 16.91
CA MET A 153 -8.31 12.14 18.21
C MET A 153 -8.21 13.66 18.13
N LEU A 154 -7.52 14.20 17.11
CA LEU A 154 -7.43 15.66 16.91
C LEU A 154 -8.80 16.30 16.70
N ALA A 155 -9.68 15.67 15.92
CA ALA A 155 -11.03 16.16 15.68
C ALA A 155 -11.88 16.23 16.97
N VAL A 156 -11.73 15.23 17.86
CA VAL A 156 -12.40 15.26 19.18
C VAL A 156 -11.87 16.41 20.05
N LEU A 157 -10.55 16.62 20.07
CA LEU A 157 -9.91 17.69 20.85
C LEU A 157 -10.28 19.08 20.35
N GLU A 158 -10.40 19.27 19.04
CA GLU A 158 -10.81 20.54 18.45
C GLU A 158 -12.19 20.98 18.96
N GLN A 159 -13.13 20.04 19.02
CA GLN A 159 -14.50 20.26 19.49
C GLN A 159 -14.57 20.40 21.02
N ASN A 160 -13.63 19.79 21.75
CA ASN A 160 -13.65 19.70 23.21
C ASN A 160 -12.31 20.12 23.83
N ARG A 161 -11.97 21.41 23.73
CA ARG A 161 -10.65 21.94 24.13
C ARG A 161 -10.25 21.74 25.60
N THR A 162 -11.21 21.42 26.49
CA THR A 162 -10.93 21.12 27.90
C THR A 162 -10.58 19.65 28.15
N MET A 163 -10.72 18.78 27.15
CA MET A 163 -10.39 17.36 27.28
C MET A 163 -8.89 17.15 27.32
N ASN A 164 -8.50 16.18 28.13
CA ASN A 164 -7.12 15.76 28.29
C ASN A 164 -6.79 14.70 27.23
N TRP A 165 -5.76 14.96 26.42
CA TRP A 165 -5.36 14.06 25.34
C TRP A 165 -4.83 12.72 25.86
N GLN A 166 -4.21 12.68 27.05
CA GLN A 166 -3.71 11.44 27.65
C GLN A 166 -4.85 10.43 27.86
N THR A 167 -6.00 10.90 28.35
CA THR A 167 -7.18 10.04 28.56
C THR A 167 -7.79 9.57 27.24
N LEU A 168 -7.73 10.39 26.18
CA LEU A 168 -8.23 9.97 24.87
C LEU A 168 -7.38 8.87 24.26
N ILE A 169 -6.06 8.96 24.38
CA ILE A 169 -5.14 7.93 23.86
C ILE A 169 -5.47 6.56 24.45
N GLU A 170 -5.68 6.47 25.76
CA GLU A 170 -6.03 5.21 26.43
C GLU A 170 -7.36 4.62 25.95
N GLY A 171 -8.31 5.46 25.54
CA GLY A 171 -9.62 5.07 25.04
C GLY A 171 -9.68 4.79 23.54
N VAL A 172 -8.65 5.11 22.76
CA VAL A 172 -8.64 4.89 21.31
C VAL A 172 -8.42 3.40 21.03
N ALA A 173 -9.47 2.73 20.56
CA ALA A 173 -9.36 1.41 19.96
C ALA A 173 -8.76 1.54 18.56
N ILE A 174 -7.53 1.06 18.38
CA ILE A 174 -6.88 0.99 17.08
C ILE A 174 -6.88 -0.48 16.66
N GLU A 175 -7.58 -0.75 15.56
CA GLU A 175 -7.59 -2.07 14.96
C GLU A 175 -6.40 -2.22 14.02
N GLU A 176 -5.84 -3.43 13.99
CA GLU A 176 -4.80 -3.81 13.04
C GLU A 176 -5.33 -3.64 11.60
N ASP A 177 -4.66 -2.82 10.80
CA ASP A 177 -4.99 -2.69 9.38
C ASP A 177 -4.48 -3.92 8.64
N ARG A 178 -5.41 -4.78 8.25
CA ARG A 178 -5.12 -5.95 7.43
C ARG A 178 -5.30 -5.60 5.96
N PRO A 179 -4.42 -6.05 5.06
CA PRO A 179 -4.65 -5.90 3.63
C PRO A 179 -6.01 -6.51 3.28
N SER A 180 -6.95 -5.68 2.78
CA SER A 180 -8.28 -6.13 2.36
C SER A 180 -8.22 -7.24 1.30
N ASP A 181 -7.08 -7.36 0.62
CA ASP A 181 -6.89 -8.26 -0.51
C ASP A 181 -6.62 -9.71 -0.12
N MET A 182 -6.42 -10.01 1.16
CA MET A 182 -6.19 -11.38 1.65
C MET A 182 -7.40 -12.03 2.34
N ASP A 183 -8.47 -11.30 2.59
CA ASP A 183 -9.73 -11.85 3.09
C ASP A 183 -10.65 -12.19 1.91
N ASP A 184 -10.39 -13.32 1.25
CA ASP A 184 -11.37 -14.24 0.64
C ASP A 184 -10.66 -15.25 -0.29
N THR A 185 -10.04 -16.28 0.30
CA THR A 185 -9.76 -17.52 -0.45
C THR A 185 -9.93 -18.75 0.45
N THR A 186 -11.15 -18.97 0.95
CA THR A 186 -11.67 -20.32 1.22
C THR A 186 -13.21 -20.32 1.19
N THR A 187 -13.78 -19.93 0.06
CA THR A 187 -15.11 -20.39 -0.35
C THR A 187 -14.96 -20.89 -1.78
N GLU A 188 -14.98 -22.21 -1.92
CA GLU A 188 -15.20 -22.87 -3.20
C GLU A 188 -16.61 -22.50 -3.67
N GLU A 189 -16.74 -21.39 -4.40
CA GLU A 189 -17.93 -21.14 -5.19
C GLU A 189 -17.63 -21.35 -6.68
N SER A 190 -18.56 -22.11 -7.26
CA SER A 190 -18.55 -22.81 -8.54
C SER A 190 -18.51 -21.91 -9.77
N ASP A 191 -17.98 -22.49 -10.85
CA ASP A 191 -18.07 -22.07 -12.25
C ASP A 191 -19.31 -21.24 -12.61
N ASP A 192 -19.05 -20.00 -13.03
CA ASP A 192 -19.55 -19.29 -14.23
C ASP A 192 -19.73 -17.81 -13.89
N ASP A 193 -18.73 -16.98 -14.23
CA ASP A 193 -19.07 -15.64 -14.71
C ASP A 193 -17.98 -15.12 -15.65
N ASP A 194 -18.42 -14.90 -16.88
CA ASP A 194 -17.68 -14.51 -18.08
C ASP A 194 -17.38 -13.00 -18.04
N GLY A 195 -16.78 -12.55 -16.94
CA GLY A 195 -16.70 -11.16 -16.53
C GLY A 195 -15.56 -10.37 -17.16
N LEU A 196 -15.40 -10.41 -18.50
CA LEU A 196 -14.70 -9.38 -19.31
C LEU A 196 -14.61 -9.70 -20.82
N ALA A 197 -15.19 -10.80 -21.31
CA ALA A 197 -15.06 -11.23 -22.70
C ALA A 197 -16.27 -10.85 -23.58
N ASN A 198 -16.64 -9.57 -23.68
CA ASN A 198 -17.39 -9.08 -24.85
C ASN A 198 -17.41 -7.55 -24.95
N PHE A 199 -16.32 -6.96 -25.44
CA PHE A 199 -16.41 -5.69 -26.15
C PHE A 199 -16.21 -5.96 -27.64
N LYS A 200 -17.27 -5.72 -28.44
CA LYS A 200 -17.15 -5.55 -29.89
C LYS A 200 -17.39 -4.07 -30.21
N LEU A 201 -16.55 -3.57 -31.13
CA LEU A 201 -16.54 -2.19 -31.63
C LEU A 201 -17.86 -1.79 -32.28
#